data_AF-A0A8S3ZD14-F1
#
_entry.id   AF-A0A8S3ZD14-F1
#
_cell.length_a   1.000
_cell.length_b   1.000
_cell.length_c   1.000
_cell.angle_alpha   90.00
_cell.angle_beta   90.00
_cell.angle_gamma   90.00
#
_symmetry.space_group_name_H-M   'P 1'
#
loop_
_entity.id
_entity.type
_entity.pdbx_description
1 polymer ?
#
loop_
_entity_poly.entity_id
_entity_poly.type
_entity_poly.pdbx_seq_one_letter_code
_entity_poly.pdbx_strand_id
1 'polypeptide(L)' 'DPLNSDDDVSEEDPSELFDTENVVVCQYDKINRNKNKWKFHLKDGIMNLNGRDYVFQKATGDAEW' A
#
# COMPACT_ATOMS: atom_id res chain seq x y z
N ASP A 1 7.40 -24.23 27.88
CA ASP A 1 7.05 -24.81 26.58
C ASP A 1 7.77 -24.06 25.47
N PRO A 2 8.45 -24.74 24.53
CA PRO A 2 9.19 -24.06 23.49
C PRO A 2 8.19 -23.56 22.43
N LEU A 3 7.95 -22.26 22.40
CA LEU A 3 7.18 -21.57 21.36
C LEU A 3 8.03 -21.52 20.08
N ASN A 4 8.03 -22.62 19.32
CA ASN A 4 8.59 -22.70 17.97
C ASN A 4 7.57 -23.33 17.00
N SER A 5 6.30 -22.92 17.09
CA SER A 5 5.20 -23.48 16.29
C SER A 5 4.51 -22.45 15.38
N ASP A 6 5.12 -21.28 15.18
CA ASP A 6 4.59 -20.19 14.32
C ASP A 6 5.68 -19.58 13.41
N ASP A 7 6.81 -20.27 13.19
CA ASP A 7 7.98 -19.72 12.46
C ASP A 7 7.82 -19.74 10.92
N ASP A 8 6.66 -20.15 10.40
CA ASP A 8 6.33 -20.16 8.96
C ASP A 8 5.32 -19.04 8.58
N VAL A 9 5.21 -17.96 9.37
CA VAL A 9 4.38 -16.80 9.02
C VAL A 9 5.11 -15.81 8.11
N SER A 10 5.53 -16.26 6.93
CA SER A 10 5.93 -15.35 5.85
C SER A 10 5.28 -15.76 4.54
N GLU A 11 4.08 -15.24 4.28
CA GLU A 11 3.47 -15.24 2.95
C GLU A 11 3.72 -13.88 2.29
N GLU A 12 4.93 -13.65 1.77
CA GLU A 12 5.11 -12.76 0.61
C GLU A 12 6.54 -12.87 0.09
N ASP A 13 6.69 -13.44 -1.12
CA ASP A 13 7.93 -13.39 -1.87
C ASP A 13 8.12 -11.95 -2.39
N PRO A 14 9.21 -11.24 -2.03
CA PRO A 14 9.46 -9.87 -2.48
C PRO A 14 9.52 -9.72 -4.01
N SER A 15 9.70 -10.81 -4.76
CA SER A 15 9.72 -10.79 -6.21
C SER A 15 8.35 -10.53 -6.84
N GLU A 16 7.24 -10.92 -6.19
CA GLU A 16 5.88 -10.66 -6.72
C GLU A 16 5.48 -9.17 -6.63
N LEU A 17 6.12 -8.37 -5.77
CA LEU A 17 5.84 -6.93 -5.67
C LEU A 17 6.21 -6.15 -6.95
N PHE A 18 7.15 -6.67 -7.75
CA PHE A 18 7.69 -5.94 -8.92
C PHE A 18 6.95 -6.24 -10.24
N ASP A 19 6.14 -7.30 -10.31
CA ASP A 19 5.35 -7.68 -11.49
C ASP A 19 3.94 -7.06 -11.50
N THR A 20 3.76 -5.93 -10.81
CA THR A 20 2.45 -5.29 -10.71
C THR A 20 2.15 -4.42 -11.95
N GLU A 21 1.06 -4.72 -12.67
CA GLU A 21 0.59 -3.95 -13.85
C GLU A 21 0.27 -2.48 -13.53
N ASN A 22 -0.16 -2.19 -12.31
CA ASN A 22 -0.61 -0.88 -11.87
C ASN A 22 0.23 -0.38 -10.69
N VAL A 23 0.90 0.76 -10.84
CA VAL A 23 1.80 1.30 -9.80
C VAL A 23 1.42 2.73 -9.45
N VAL A 24 1.40 3.03 -8.14
CA VAL A 24 1.21 4.38 -7.60
C VAL A 24 2.42 4.76 -6.77
N VAL A 25 3.11 5.82 -7.17
CA VAL A 25 4.20 6.44 -6.40
C VAL A 25 3.75 7.82 -5.96
N CYS A 26 3.76 8.09 -4.65
CA CYS A 26 3.35 9.37 -4.10
C CYS A 26 3.99 9.64 -2.75
N GLN A 27 3.79 10.86 -2.23
CA GLN A 27 4.14 11.22 -0.86
C GLN A 27 2.90 11.19 0.02
N TYR A 28 3.08 11.03 1.34
CA TYR A 28 1.99 11.15 2.30
C TYR A 28 2.02 12.51 3.00
N ASP A 29 0.84 13.07 3.27
CA ASP A 29 0.66 14.18 4.20
C ASP A 29 0.27 13.67 5.60
N LYS A 30 -0.69 12.73 5.66
CA LYS A 30 -1.16 12.17 6.93
C LYS A 30 -1.72 10.76 6.73
N ILE A 31 -1.28 9.84 7.57
CA ILE A 31 -1.83 8.49 7.67
C ILE A 31 -2.51 8.35 9.04
N ASN A 32 -3.74 7.85 9.06
CA ASN A 32 -4.50 7.63 10.29
C ASN A 32 -5.08 6.21 10.33
N ARG A 33 -5.07 5.61 11.51
CA ARG A 33 -5.69 4.31 11.77
C ARG A 33 -6.60 4.38 12.99
N ASN A 34 -7.79 3.81 12.88
CA ASN A 34 -8.69 3.55 14.01
C ASN A 34 -9.20 2.10 13.94
N LYS A 35 -8.72 1.24 14.84
CA LYS A 35 -8.90 -0.21 14.79
C LYS A 35 -8.46 -0.75 13.42
N ASN A 36 -9.36 -1.34 12.66
CA ASN A 36 -9.10 -1.88 11.33
C ASN A 36 -9.36 -0.87 10.20
N LYS A 37 -9.87 0.33 10.50
CA LYS A 37 -10.12 1.37 9.49
C LYS A 37 -8.87 2.25 9.29
N TRP A 38 -8.51 2.46 8.04
CA TRP A 38 -7.38 3.30 7.61
C TRP A 38 -7.89 4.49 6.81
N LYS A 39 -7.29 5.66 7.05
CA LYS A 39 -7.46 6.87 6.22
C LYS A 39 -6.10 7.35 5.73
N PHE A 40 -6.01 7.63 4.43
CA PHE A 40 -4.81 8.09 3.75
C PHE A 40 -5.05 9.49 3.21
N HIS A 41 -4.17 10.43 3.55
CA HIS A 41 -4.05 11.73 2.89
C HIS A 41 -2.69 11.77 2.18
N LEU A 42 -2.72 11.76 0.85
CA LEU A 42 -1.56 11.63 -0.03
C LEU A 42 -1.41 12.89 -0.89
N LYS A 43 -0.19 13.12 -1.40
CA LYS A 43 0.15 14.25 -2.28
C LYS A 43 1.21 13.86 -3.32
N ASP A 44 1.36 14.72 -4.33
CA ASP A 44 2.42 14.66 -5.35
C ASP A 44 2.57 13.26 -5.97
N GLY A 45 1.47 12.70 -6.47
CA GLY A 45 1.41 11.33 -6.93
C GLY A 45 1.47 11.17 -8.44
N ILE A 46 2.15 10.11 -8.86
CA ILE A 46 2.24 9.60 -10.23
C ILE A 46 1.67 8.17 -10.21
N MET A 47 0.74 7.88 -11.10
CA MET A 47 0.10 6.58 -11.22
C MET A 47 0.26 6.08 -12.65
N ASN A 48 0.79 4.87 -12.82
CA ASN A 48 0.72 4.15 -14.08
C ASN A 48 -0.38 3.10 -13.93
N LEU A 49 -1.50 3.27 -14.64
CA LEU A 49 -2.66 2.39 -14.57
C LEU A 49 -3.04 1.90 -15.97
N ASN A 50 -3.06 0.60 -16.19
CA ASN A 50 -3.34 -0.04 -17.49
C ASN A 50 -2.53 0.58 -18.64
N GLY A 51 -1.25 0.82 -18.41
CA GLY A 51 -0.32 1.45 -19.37
C GLY A 51 -0.57 2.94 -19.64
N ARG A 52 -1.38 3.63 -18.83
CA ARG A 52 -1.61 5.08 -18.93
C ARG A 52 -1.11 5.81 -17.68
N ASP A 53 -0.50 6.96 -17.90
CA ASP A 53 0.02 7.81 -16.83
C ASP A 53 -1.03 8.82 -16.35
N TYR A 54 -1.14 8.93 -15.04
CA TYR A 54 -1.99 9.89 -14.33
C TYR A 54 -1.18 10.59 -13.24
N VAL A 55 -1.56 11.83 -12.94
CA VAL A 55 -0.94 12.61 -11.86
C VAL A 55 -2.00 13.19 -10.96
N PHE A 56 -1.69 13.30 -9.67
CA PHE A 56 -2.53 14.01 -8.71
C PHE A 56 -1.70 14.91 -7.80
N GLN A 57 -2.22 16.08 -7.46
CA GLN A 57 -1.60 16.92 -6.43
C GLN A 57 -1.97 16.44 -5.01
N LYS A 58 -3.23 16.02 -4.81
CA LYS A 58 -3.72 15.48 -3.53
C LYS A 58 -4.69 14.33 -3.80
N ALA A 59 -4.65 13.32 -2.93
CA ALA A 59 -5.60 12.21 -2.91
C ALA A 59 -6.00 11.89 -1.46
N THR A 60 -7.27 11.52 -1.26
CA THR A 60 -7.76 11.02 0.03
C THR A 60 -8.38 9.64 -0.19
N GLY A 61 -8.07 8.70 0.69
CA GLY A 61 -8.58 7.33 0.61
C GLY A 61 -8.96 6.77 1.98
N ASP A 62 -9.87 5.80 1.97
CA ASP A 62 -10.32 5.04 3.13
C ASP A 62 -10.19 3.54 2.81
N ALA A 63 -9.69 2.73 3.74
CA ALA A 63 -9.60 1.27 3.60
C ALA A 63 -9.90 0.54 4.93
N GLU A 64 -10.16 -0.77 4.86
CA GLU A 64 -10.25 -1.65 6.02
C GLU A 64 -9.21 -2.77 5.90
N TRP A 65 -8.54 -3.12 7.02
CA TRP A 65 -7.58 -4.23 7.14
C TRP A 65 -8.25 -5.46 7.75
#